data_AF-A0A955MGT0-F1
#
_entry.id   AF-A0A955MGT0-F1
#
_cell.length_a   1.000
_cell.length_b   1.000
_cell.length_c   1.000
_cell.angle_alpha   90.00
_cell.angle_beta   90.00
_cell.angle_gamma   90.00
#
_symmetry.space_group_name_H-M   'P 1'
#
loop_
_entity.id
_entity.type
_entity.pdbx_description
1 polymer ?
#
loop_
_entity_poly.entity_id
_entity_poly.type
_entity_poly.pdbx_seq_one_letter_code
_entity_poly.pdbx_strand_id
1 'polypeptide(L)'
;MALNLNLENKKQVAVIVSAIALGILVSILTGNYISGEIQKQTQDIARQYEKKNSGMANELGIIKNELKKAIEAQQALARKTEQLEKRPVVVASSKGASGTGAGEDKNAGVSTAVFSEVTPPGKRAVTLEIDSLSAVGGLINPGDFVDVLGNLNIPSPDDDEGNKEVTSVLFQNIQVLAVNSNFSPMGNSMIYDAQNKAKKLNITLAVAPEEVGLLTFAQANGKLQLSLRSPVEQGRQLMQVASWESLADYVLETQGTKITIPRAKTKISESSSGDDNDEVKPFIQIFRAGEEL
;
A
#
# COMPACT_ATOMS: atom_id res chain seq x y z
N MET A 1 -55.37 -44.95 -3.64
CA MET A 1 -56.43 -44.02 -4.08
C MET A 1 -56.09 -43.62 -5.52
N ALA A 2 -56.69 -44.25 -6.52
CA ALA A 2 -56.34 -44.00 -7.92
C ALA A 2 -57.07 -42.74 -8.41
N LEU A 3 -56.36 -41.62 -8.55
CA LEU A 3 -56.90 -40.42 -9.19
C LEU A 3 -57.07 -40.70 -10.68
N ASN A 4 -58.32 -40.69 -11.14
CA ASN A 4 -58.67 -40.79 -12.56
C ASN A 4 -58.38 -39.43 -13.23
N LEU A 5 -57.12 -39.21 -13.59
CA LEU A 5 -56.65 -37.98 -14.23
C LEU A 5 -56.93 -38.02 -15.74
N ASN A 6 -57.60 -36.97 -16.23
CA ASN A 6 -57.86 -36.76 -17.65
C ASN A 6 -56.55 -36.75 -18.47
N LEU A 7 -56.58 -37.23 -19.71
CA LEU A 7 -55.38 -37.55 -20.50
C LEU A 7 -54.45 -36.34 -20.71
N GLU A 8 -55.03 -35.14 -20.71
CA GLU A 8 -54.34 -33.86 -20.84
C GLU A 8 -53.59 -33.47 -19.56
N ASN A 9 -54.17 -33.73 -18.38
CA ASN A 9 -53.53 -33.51 -17.08
C ASN A 9 -52.40 -34.53 -16.82
N LYS A 10 -52.54 -35.77 -17.33
CA LYS A 10 -51.45 -36.77 -17.29
C LYS A 10 -50.18 -36.30 -18.01
N LYS A 11 -50.33 -35.61 -19.16
CA LYS A 11 -49.19 -35.05 -19.89
C LYS A 11 -48.54 -33.89 -19.13
N GLN A 12 -49.33 -33.00 -18.53
CA GLN A 12 -48.81 -31.89 -17.72
C GLN A 12 -48.08 -32.38 -16.46
N VAL A 13 -48.65 -33.35 -15.74
CA VAL A 13 -48.00 -33.98 -14.58
C VAL A 13 -46.70 -34.69 -14.98
N ALA A 14 -46.67 -35.37 -16.14
CA ALA A 14 -45.45 -36.01 -16.65
C ALA A 14 -44.33 -34.99 -16.94
N VAL A 15 -44.67 -33.82 -17.50
CA VAL A 15 -43.69 -32.75 -17.76
C VAL A 15 -43.13 -32.20 -16.45
N ILE A 16 -43.98 -31.92 -15.45
CA ILE A 16 -43.53 -31.41 -14.15
C ILE A 16 -42.59 -32.41 -13.45
N VAL A 17 -42.94 -33.70 -13.46
CA VAL A 17 -42.11 -34.74 -12.85
C VAL A 17 -40.76 -34.87 -13.57
N SER A 18 -40.73 -34.75 -14.90
CA SER A 18 -39.48 -34.77 -15.67
C SER A 18 -38.58 -33.56 -15.37
N ALA A 19 -39.16 -32.36 -15.21
CA ALA A 19 -38.42 -31.15 -14.86
C ALA A 19 -37.79 -31.25 -13.46
N ILE A 20 -38.53 -31.77 -12.49
CA ILE A 20 -38.03 -32.01 -11.12
C ILE A 20 -36.91 -33.06 -11.14
N ALA A 21 -37.08 -34.14 -11.90
CA ALA A 21 -36.06 -35.18 -12.03
C ALA A 21 -34.76 -34.64 -12.64
N LEU A 22 -34.86 -33.80 -13.68
CA LEU A 22 -33.71 -33.15 -14.30
C LEU A 22 -33.01 -32.17 -13.34
N GLY A 23 -33.76 -31.39 -12.56
CA GLY A 23 -33.20 -30.47 -11.57
C GLY A 23 -32.40 -31.18 -10.48
N ILE A 24 -32.91 -32.30 -9.97
CA ILE A 24 -32.20 -33.14 -8.99
C ILE A 24 -30.92 -33.71 -9.61
N LEU A 25 -30.98 -34.16 -10.86
CA LEU A 25 -29.85 -34.76 -11.57
C LEU A 25 -28.72 -33.75 -11.80
N VAL A 26 -29.07 -32.52 -12.20
CA VAL A 26 -28.11 -31.41 -12.34
C VAL A 26 -27.48 -31.05 -10.98
N SER A 27 -28.27 -31.01 -9.90
CA SER A 27 -27.76 -30.71 -8.56
C SER A 27 -26.73 -31.74 -8.08
N ILE A 28 -26.98 -33.03 -8.32
CA ILE A 28 -26.07 -34.13 -7.96
C ILE A 28 -24.77 -34.04 -8.78
N LEU A 29 -24.87 -33.79 -10.10
CA LEU A 29 -23.71 -33.65 -10.97
C LEU A 29 -22.83 -32.46 -10.58
N THR A 30 -23.44 -31.31 -10.30
CA THR A 30 -22.73 -30.11 -9.87
C THR A 30 -22.05 -30.30 -8.51
N GLY A 31 -22.72 -30.96 -7.55
CA GLY A 31 -22.12 -31.30 -6.25
C GLY A 31 -20.90 -32.20 -6.38
N ASN A 32 -20.95 -33.21 -7.26
CA ASN A 32 -19.82 -34.09 -7.53
C ASN A 32 -18.66 -33.38 -8.25
N TYR A 33 -18.95 -32.48 -9.19
CA TYR A 33 -17.93 -31.72 -9.90
C TYR A 33 -17.18 -30.74 -8.99
N ILE A 34 -17.91 -30.01 -8.14
CA ILE A 34 -17.34 -29.04 -7.20
C ILE A 34 -16.49 -29.74 -6.13
N SER A 35 -16.91 -30.91 -5.65
CA SER A 35 -16.18 -31.67 -4.62
C SER A 35 -14.80 -32.16 -5.11
N GLY A 36 -14.67 -32.47 -6.40
CA GLY A 36 -13.39 -32.91 -6.99
C GLY A 36 -12.34 -31.81 -7.09
N GLU A 37 -12.76 -30.57 -7.36
CA GLU A 37 -11.85 -29.43 -7.52
C GLU A 37 -11.38 -28.88 -6.15
N ILE A 38 -12.28 -28.86 -5.15
CA ILE A 38 -11.97 -28.37 -3.79
C ILE A 38 -10.92 -29.26 -3.09
N GLN A 39 -10.95 -30.58 -3.32
CA GLN A 39 -9.96 -31.49 -2.72
C GLN A 39 -8.54 -31.30 -3.26
N LYS A 40 -8.39 -30.99 -4.56
CA LYS A 40 -7.07 -30.69 -5.14
C LYS A 40 -6.48 -29.39 -4.59
N GLN A 41 -7.29 -28.34 -4.53
CA GLN A 41 -6.84 -27.04 -3.99
C GLN A 41 -6.47 -27.14 -2.50
N THR A 42 -7.21 -27.91 -1.71
CA THR A 42 -6.91 -28.11 -0.28
C THR A 42 -5.57 -28.85 -0.09
N GLN A 43 -5.25 -29.81 -0.97
CA GLN A 43 -3.99 -30.57 -0.91
C GLN A 43 -2.78 -29.72 -1.31
N ASP A 44 -2.91 -28.86 -2.32
CA ASP A 44 -1.83 -27.96 -2.74
C ASP A 44 -1.56 -26.87 -1.70
N ILE A 45 -2.62 -26.33 -1.10
CA ILE A 45 -2.53 -25.38 0.00
C ILE A 45 -1.82 -26.02 1.21
N ALA A 46 -2.18 -27.25 1.61
CA ALA A 46 -1.53 -27.96 2.71
C ALA A 46 -0.03 -28.22 2.45
N ARG A 47 0.33 -28.60 1.22
CA ARG A 47 1.74 -28.77 0.80
C ARG A 47 2.53 -27.47 0.84
N GLN A 48 1.91 -26.34 0.50
CA GLN A 48 2.55 -25.02 0.62
C GLN A 48 2.79 -24.62 2.08
N TYR A 49 1.85 -24.91 2.99
CA TYR A 49 2.04 -24.66 4.42
C TYR A 49 3.18 -25.50 5.02
N GLU A 50 3.30 -26.78 4.66
CA GLU A 50 4.36 -27.66 5.17
C GLU A 50 5.76 -27.30 4.63
N LYS A 51 5.84 -26.90 3.35
CA LYS A 51 7.09 -26.43 2.74
C LYS A 51 7.57 -25.09 3.34
N LYS A 52 6.64 -24.19 3.69
CA LYS A 52 6.97 -22.93 4.38
C LYS A 52 7.46 -23.18 5.82
N ASN A 53 6.87 -24.15 6.51
CA ASN A 53 7.24 -24.45 7.90
C ASN A 53 8.61 -25.14 8.03
N SER A 54 8.96 -26.02 7.08
CA SER A 54 10.28 -26.67 7.03
C SER A 54 11.42 -25.71 6.64
N GLY A 55 11.16 -24.73 5.77
CA GLY A 55 12.11 -23.65 5.48
C GLY A 55 12.42 -22.78 6.71
N MET A 56 11.39 -22.48 7.49
CA MET A 56 11.50 -21.67 8.71
C MET A 56 12.34 -22.35 9.81
N ALA A 57 12.28 -23.69 9.92
CA ALA A 57 13.11 -24.44 10.88
C ALA A 57 14.62 -24.34 10.56
N ASN A 58 14.97 -24.36 9.27
CA ASN A 58 16.35 -24.19 8.84
C ASN A 58 16.83 -22.75 9.09
N GLU A 59 15.99 -21.75 8.85
CA GLU A 59 16.30 -20.36 9.15
C GLU A 59 16.44 -20.10 10.65
N LEU A 60 15.59 -20.69 11.51
CA LEU A 60 15.74 -20.60 12.96
C LEU A 60 17.07 -21.18 13.45
N GLY A 61 17.58 -22.25 12.82
CA GLY A 61 18.90 -22.81 13.13
C GLY A 61 20.04 -21.85 12.80
N ILE A 62 19.96 -21.18 11.65
CA ILE A 62 20.96 -20.19 11.21
C ILE A 62 20.93 -18.97 12.13
N ILE A 63 19.74 -18.41 12.40
CA ILE A 63 19.56 -17.25 13.29
C ILE A 63 20.06 -17.56 14.71
N LYS A 64 19.77 -18.75 15.24
CA LYS A 64 20.26 -19.16 16.56
C LYS A 64 21.78 -19.22 16.64
N ASN A 65 22.44 -19.68 15.57
CA ASN A 65 23.90 -19.72 15.50
C ASN A 65 24.53 -18.33 15.38
N GLU A 66 23.93 -17.43 14.60
CA GLU A 66 24.40 -16.04 14.49
C GLU A 66 24.19 -15.27 15.80
N LEU A 67 23.04 -15.46 16.46
CA LEU A 67 22.76 -14.88 17.77
C LEU A 67 23.78 -15.33 18.82
N LYS A 68 24.14 -16.62 18.82
CA LYS A 68 25.17 -17.15 19.71
C LYS A 68 26.54 -16.49 19.47
N LYS A 69 26.96 -16.35 18.21
CA LYS A 69 28.21 -15.66 17.86
C LYS A 69 28.21 -14.20 18.27
N ALA A 70 27.08 -13.49 18.11
CA ALA A 70 26.96 -12.09 18.49
C ALA A 70 27.08 -11.91 20.01
N ILE A 71 26.44 -12.77 20.81
CA ILE A 71 26.53 -12.74 22.28
C ILE A 71 27.97 -13.00 22.74
N GLU A 72 28.67 -13.97 22.13
CA GLU A 72 30.08 -14.26 22.45
C GLU A 72 31.00 -13.08 22.12
N ALA A 73 30.79 -12.42 20.97
CA ALA A 73 31.55 -11.23 20.58
C ALA A 73 31.32 -10.04 21.54
N GLN A 74 30.08 -9.83 21.98
CA GLN A 74 29.72 -8.76 22.90
C GLN A 74 30.32 -8.99 24.30
N GLN A 75 30.35 -10.23 24.77
CA GLN A 75 31.03 -10.60 26.02
C GLN A 75 32.56 -10.44 25.91
N ALA A 76 33.16 -10.74 24.76
CA ALA A 76 34.60 -10.53 24.54
C ALA A 76 34.98 -9.04 24.57
N LEU A 77 34.13 -8.17 24.02
CA LEU A 77 34.30 -6.71 24.07
C LEU A 77 34.19 -6.19 25.51
N ALA A 78 33.21 -6.68 26.28
CA ALA A 78 33.04 -6.31 27.70
C ALA A 78 34.25 -6.70 28.56
N ARG A 79 34.86 -7.87 28.31
CA ARG A 79 36.10 -8.28 28.99
C ARG A 79 37.30 -7.41 28.60
N LYS A 80 37.35 -6.94 27.35
CA LYS A 80 38.40 -6.05 26.86
C LYS A 80 38.30 -4.66 27.48
N THR A 81 37.10 -4.14 27.72
CA THR A 81 36.88 -2.86 28.41
C THR A 81 37.20 -2.95 29.91
N GLU A 82 36.86 -4.06 30.56
CA GLU A 82 37.17 -4.28 31.98
C GLU A 82 38.70 -4.42 32.24
N GLN A 83 39.46 -4.92 31.25
CA GLN A 83 40.93 -4.95 31.32
C GLN A 83 41.59 -3.59 31.10
N LEU A 84 40.93 -2.67 30.39
CA LEU A 84 41.44 -1.32 30.13
C LEU A 84 41.27 -0.37 31.33
N GLU A 85 40.28 -0.60 32.20
CA GLU A 85 40.05 0.21 33.41
C GLU A 85 41.06 -0.02 34.54
N LYS A 86 41.85 -1.10 34.52
CA LYS A 86 42.84 -1.40 35.58
C LYS A 86 44.23 -0.77 35.36
N ARG A 87 44.37 0.21 34.47
CA ARG A 87 45.65 0.95 34.29
C ARG A 87 45.62 2.24 35.12
N PRO A 88 46.62 2.51 35.99
CA PRO A 88 46.66 3.77 36.73
C PRO A 88 46.90 4.94 35.77
N VAL A 89 46.04 5.96 35.87
CA VAL A 89 46.13 7.23 35.14
C VAL A 89 47.33 8.03 35.68
N VAL A 90 48.39 8.18 34.87
CA VAL A 90 49.43 9.17 35.12
C VAL A 90 49.00 10.47 34.45
N VAL A 91 48.59 11.44 35.26
CA VAL A 91 48.32 12.82 34.82
C VAL A 91 49.66 13.49 34.53
N ALA A 92 49.96 13.71 33.24
CA ALA A 92 51.04 14.58 32.81
C ALA A 92 50.46 15.87 32.23
N SER A 93 50.63 16.94 33.00
CA SER A 93 50.42 18.32 32.60
C SER A 93 51.41 18.71 31.49
N SER A 94 50.91 19.24 30.37
CA SER A 94 51.72 20.06 29.45
C SER A 94 50.99 21.36 29.12
N LYS A 95 51.59 22.43 29.63
CA LYS A 95 51.21 23.83 29.46
C LYS A 95 51.87 24.38 28.18
N GLY A 96 51.06 25.04 27.34
CA GLY A 96 51.49 26.17 26.50
C GLY A 96 51.86 25.87 25.03
N ALA A 97 51.01 26.33 24.11
CA ALA A 97 51.44 27.15 22.98
C ALA A 97 50.20 27.84 22.34
N SER A 98 50.24 29.16 22.32
CA SER A 98 49.33 30.06 21.63
C SER A 98 49.41 29.93 20.11
N GLY A 99 48.26 29.99 19.42
CA GLY A 99 48.21 30.09 17.96
C GLY A 99 46.80 30.36 17.46
N THR A 100 46.54 31.62 17.15
CA THR A 100 45.45 32.21 16.35
C THR A 100 44.93 31.35 15.19
N GLY A 101 43.61 31.34 14.99
CA GLY A 101 42.97 30.86 13.77
C GLY A 101 41.45 30.86 13.88
N ALA A 102 40.82 31.89 13.34
CA ALA A 102 39.38 31.97 13.11
C ALA A 102 39.03 31.22 11.82
N GLY A 103 37.86 30.56 11.80
CA GLY A 103 37.22 30.03 10.59
C GLY A 103 36.96 28.53 10.62
N GLU A 104 35.69 28.18 10.42
CA GLU A 104 35.19 26.89 9.88
C GLU A 104 35.41 25.67 10.80
N ASP A 105 34.37 25.06 11.38
CA ASP A 105 33.37 24.24 10.69
C ASP A 105 32.03 24.21 11.43
N LYS A 106 30.99 24.82 10.84
CA LYS A 106 29.59 24.54 11.17
C LYS A 106 29.06 23.49 10.20
N ASN A 107 29.59 22.29 10.27
CA ASN A 107 28.84 21.12 9.84
C ASN A 107 28.68 20.25 11.07
N ALA A 108 27.51 20.36 11.70
CA ALA A 108 27.03 19.33 12.60
C ALA A 108 26.89 18.07 11.75
N GLY A 109 27.99 17.32 11.64
CA GLY A 109 28.03 16.03 11.02
C GLY A 109 26.88 15.23 11.59
N VAL A 110 25.97 14.82 10.72
CA VAL A 110 24.98 13.80 11.02
C VAL A 110 25.74 12.72 11.79
N SER A 111 25.38 12.52 13.06
CA SER A 111 25.85 11.37 13.80
C SER A 111 25.42 10.18 12.96
N THR A 112 26.39 9.53 12.31
CA THR A 112 26.23 8.30 11.55
C THR A 112 25.92 7.15 12.50
N ALA A 113 24.90 7.30 13.34
CA ALA A 113 24.04 6.18 13.66
C ALA A 113 23.66 5.61 12.29
N VAL A 114 24.12 4.40 12.01
CA VAL A 114 24.03 3.84 10.67
C VAL A 114 22.54 3.82 10.34
N PHE A 115 22.09 4.50 9.29
CA PHE A 115 20.65 4.60 9.00
C PHE A 115 20.00 3.21 8.78
N SER A 116 20.82 2.18 8.53
CA SER A 116 20.41 0.78 8.56
C SER A 116 19.96 0.28 9.94
N GLU A 117 20.46 0.84 11.03
CA GLU A 117 20.11 0.49 12.42
C GLU A 117 18.71 0.99 12.82
N VAL A 118 18.27 2.11 12.26
CA VAL A 118 16.90 2.63 12.50
C VAL A 118 15.84 1.95 11.62
N THR A 119 16.26 1.17 10.63
CA THR A 119 15.33 0.43 9.77
C THR A 119 14.78 -0.79 10.52
N PRO A 120 13.44 -0.93 10.68
CA PRO A 120 12.87 -2.06 11.41
C PRO A 120 13.29 -3.42 10.82
N PRO A 121 13.45 -4.46 11.66
CA PRO A 121 13.75 -5.81 11.19
C PRO A 121 12.74 -6.30 10.15
N GLY A 122 13.23 -6.89 9.06
CA GLY A 122 12.38 -7.37 7.97
C GLY A 122 11.74 -6.28 7.11
N LYS A 123 12.17 -5.01 7.25
CA LYS A 123 11.80 -3.89 6.38
C LYS A 123 13.01 -3.37 5.61
N ARG A 124 12.73 -2.63 4.53
CA ARG A 124 13.71 -1.90 3.71
C ARG A 124 13.36 -0.43 3.71
N ALA A 125 14.37 0.42 3.85
CA ALA A 125 14.21 1.85 3.68
C ALA A 125 14.13 2.18 2.18
N VAL A 126 13.03 2.80 1.75
CA VAL A 126 12.82 3.23 0.37
C VAL A 126 12.43 4.70 0.38
N THR A 127 13.16 5.52 -0.37
CA THR A 127 12.88 6.95 -0.49
C THR A 127 12.02 7.22 -1.72
N LEU A 128 10.94 7.97 -1.52
CA LEU A 128 10.05 8.45 -2.57
C LEU A 128 10.12 9.98 -2.66
N GLU A 129 10.08 10.51 -3.88
CA GLU A 129 9.91 11.94 -4.11
C GLU A 129 8.41 12.23 -4.30
N ILE A 130 7.82 12.99 -3.39
CA ILE A 130 6.37 13.31 -3.38
C ILE A 130 6.19 14.82 -3.24
N ASP A 131 5.18 15.38 -3.90
CA ASP A 131 4.81 16.79 -3.72
C ASP A 131 4.42 17.09 -2.27
N SER A 132 4.85 18.22 -1.73
CA SER A 132 4.65 18.56 -0.31
C SER A 132 3.17 18.59 0.09
N LEU A 133 2.29 19.07 -0.81
CA LEU A 133 0.84 19.06 -0.57
C LEU A 133 0.27 17.64 -0.50
N SER A 134 0.75 16.75 -1.37
CA SER A 134 0.40 15.32 -1.36
C SER A 134 1.00 14.57 -0.16
N ALA A 135 1.95 15.17 0.55
CA ALA A 135 2.56 14.65 1.76
C ALA A 135 2.03 15.34 3.04
N VAL A 136 0.71 15.54 3.11
CA VAL A 136 0.03 16.15 4.27
C VAL A 136 0.58 17.56 4.57
N GLY A 137 0.86 18.32 3.52
CA GLY A 137 1.41 19.68 3.61
C GLY A 137 2.79 19.76 4.25
N GLY A 138 3.55 18.67 4.26
CA GLY A 138 4.87 18.61 4.90
C GLY A 138 4.83 18.57 6.42
N LEU A 139 3.73 18.11 7.03
CA LEU A 139 3.63 17.96 8.48
C LEU A 139 4.06 16.58 9.00
N ILE A 140 4.40 15.66 8.09
CA ILE A 140 4.86 14.31 8.41
C ILE A 140 6.26 14.34 9.03
N ASN A 141 6.47 13.50 10.05
CA ASN A 141 7.73 13.38 10.78
C ASN A 141 8.30 11.95 10.76
N PRO A 142 9.61 11.80 10.99
CA PRO A 142 10.20 10.51 11.31
C PRO A 142 9.50 9.86 12.52
N GLY A 143 9.06 8.61 12.38
CA GLY A 143 8.30 7.86 13.37
C GLY A 143 6.80 7.80 13.10
N ASP A 144 6.26 8.68 12.25
CA ASP A 144 4.84 8.67 11.88
C ASP A 144 4.49 7.45 11.02
N PHE A 145 3.20 7.08 11.04
CA PHE A 145 2.67 6.03 10.18
C PHE A 145 1.76 6.65 9.12
N VAL A 146 1.92 6.20 7.88
CA VAL A 146 1.16 6.69 6.73
C VAL A 146 0.57 5.53 5.94
N ASP A 147 -0.50 5.82 5.21
CA ASP A 147 -0.91 5.02 4.07
C ASP A 147 -0.47 5.72 2.78
N VAL A 148 -0.11 4.92 1.77
CA VAL A 148 0.31 5.39 0.45
C VAL A 148 -0.84 5.17 -0.52
N LEU A 149 -1.39 6.25 -1.03
CA LEU A 149 -2.40 6.26 -2.07
C LEU A 149 -1.74 6.46 -3.43
N GLY A 150 -2.25 5.78 -4.44
CA GLY A 150 -1.86 5.96 -5.83
C GLY A 150 -3.05 6.38 -6.66
N ASN A 151 -2.89 7.49 -7.37
CA ASN A 151 -3.71 7.82 -8.52
C ASN A 151 -3.02 7.21 -9.75
N LEU A 152 -3.67 6.21 -10.33
CA LEU A 152 -3.13 5.38 -11.41
C LEU A 152 -4.07 5.44 -12.61
N ASN A 153 -3.49 5.52 -13.80
CA ASN A 153 -4.21 5.30 -15.05
C ASN A 153 -4.10 3.83 -15.42
N ILE A 154 -5.21 3.11 -15.29
CA ILE A 154 -5.27 1.69 -15.63
C ILE A 154 -5.77 1.57 -17.08
N PRO A 155 -5.05 0.85 -17.96
CA PRO A 155 -5.54 0.53 -19.28
C PRO A 155 -6.87 -0.25 -19.15
N SER A 156 -7.92 0.21 -19.83
CA SER A 156 -9.15 -0.57 -19.90
C SER A 156 -8.91 -1.81 -20.78
N PRO A 157 -9.35 -3.02 -20.35
CA PRO A 157 -9.28 -4.22 -21.19
C PRO A 157 -10.17 -4.11 -22.43
N ASP A 158 -11.16 -3.22 -22.42
CA ASP A 158 -11.99 -2.89 -23.57
C ASP A 158 -11.39 -1.64 -24.25
N ASP A 159 -10.82 -1.82 -25.45
CA ASP A 159 -10.11 -0.78 -26.24
C ASP A 159 -10.95 0.49 -26.50
N ASP A 160 -12.27 0.42 -26.32
CA ASP A 160 -13.22 1.51 -26.56
C ASP A 160 -13.45 2.46 -25.36
N GLU A 161 -13.10 2.08 -24.12
CA GLU A 161 -13.39 2.90 -22.92
C GLU A 161 -12.23 3.82 -22.47
N GLY A 162 -11.08 3.76 -23.14
CA GLY A 162 -9.90 4.56 -22.79
C GLY A 162 -9.27 4.19 -21.44
N ASN A 163 -8.23 4.91 -21.03
CA ASN A 163 -7.60 4.68 -19.73
C ASN A 163 -8.55 5.10 -18.59
N LYS A 164 -8.74 4.22 -17.60
CA LYS A 164 -9.52 4.52 -16.40
C LYS A 164 -8.61 5.10 -15.32
N GLU A 165 -8.86 6.33 -14.92
CA GLU A 165 -8.22 6.94 -13.75
C GLU A 165 -8.89 6.40 -12.49
N VAL A 166 -8.09 5.80 -11.60
CA VAL A 166 -8.56 5.31 -10.29
C VAL A 166 -7.62 5.76 -9.19
N THR A 167 -8.18 5.98 -8.01
CA THR A 167 -7.38 6.21 -6.79
C THR A 167 -7.59 5.07 -5.82
N SER A 168 -6.50 4.49 -5.31
CA SER A 168 -6.58 3.42 -4.33
C SER A 168 -5.47 3.52 -3.29
N VAL A 169 -5.73 2.99 -2.10
CA VAL A 169 -4.70 2.80 -1.09
C VAL A 169 -3.86 1.59 -1.48
N LEU A 170 -2.61 1.83 -1.85
CA LEU A 170 -1.68 0.80 -2.31
C LEU A 170 -0.98 0.11 -1.15
N PHE A 171 -0.54 0.88 -0.14
CA PHE A 171 0.18 0.38 1.00
C PHE A 171 -0.35 1.00 2.28
N GLN A 172 -0.58 0.17 3.30
CA GLN A 172 -1.13 0.62 4.58
C GLN A 172 -0.18 0.37 5.74
N ASN A 173 -0.20 1.29 6.69
CA ASN A 173 0.54 1.22 7.95
C ASN A 173 2.05 1.16 7.71
N ILE A 174 2.56 2.13 6.94
CA ILE A 174 3.97 2.24 6.60
C ILE A 174 4.61 3.30 7.49
N GLN A 175 5.67 2.91 8.19
CA GLN A 175 6.41 3.83 9.05
C GLN A 175 7.30 4.75 8.21
N VAL A 176 7.31 6.03 8.55
CA VAL A 176 8.22 7.03 8.00
C VAL A 176 9.52 7.02 8.80
N LEU A 177 10.64 6.82 8.12
CA LEU A 177 11.97 6.78 8.72
C LEU A 177 12.70 8.12 8.63
N ALA A 178 12.45 8.88 7.56
CA ALA A 178 13.07 10.18 7.34
C ALA A 178 12.22 11.05 6.42
N VAL A 179 12.35 12.37 6.58
CA VAL A 179 11.82 13.35 5.63
C VAL A 179 12.94 14.31 5.23
N ASN A 180 13.27 14.35 3.94
CA ASN A 180 14.48 14.96 3.40
C ASN A 180 15.74 14.47 4.15
N SER A 181 16.38 15.36 4.89
CA SER A 181 17.55 15.06 5.73
C SER A 181 17.19 15.04 7.22
N ASN A 182 15.90 15.07 7.57
CA ASN A 182 15.43 14.96 8.94
C ASN A 182 15.25 13.49 9.33
N PHE A 183 15.93 13.10 10.41
CA PHE A 183 15.89 11.76 11.00
C PHE A 183 15.39 11.79 12.46
N SER A 184 15.11 12.97 13.01
CA SER A 184 14.68 13.13 14.40
C SER A 184 13.16 13.23 14.49
N PRO A 185 12.51 12.41 15.34
CA PRO A 185 11.08 12.55 15.66
C PRO A 185 10.78 13.88 16.33
N MET A 186 11.73 14.39 17.12
CA MET A 186 11.69 15.74 17.66
C MET A 186 12.24 16.68 16.59
N GLY A 187 11.39 17.12 15.67
CA GLY A 187 11.80 18.08 14.65
C GLY A 187 12.26 19.39 15.30
N ASN A 188 13.28 20.01 14.73
CA ASN A 188 13.70 21.35 15.12
C ASN A 188 12.98 22.38 14.23
N SER A 189 12.71 23.58 14.75
CA SER A 189 11.95 24.60 14.02
C SER A 189 12.55 24.94 12.66
N MET A 190 13.89 24.91 12.54
CA MET A 190 14.58 25.22 11.28
C MET A 190 14.36 24.15 10.19
N ILE A 191 14.28 22.88 10.56
CA ILE A 191 13.99 21.77 9.64
C ILE A 191 12.53 21.83 9.18
N TYR A 192 11.60 22.11 10.10
CA TYR A 192 10.19 22.30 9.74
C TYR A 192 10.00 23.46 8.76
N ASP A 193 10.67 24.58 8.98
CA ASP A 193 10.59 25.74 8.08
C ASP A 193 11.14 25.43 6.69
N ALA A 194 12.21 24.64 6.60
CA ALA A 194 12.77 24.20 5.32
C ALA A 194 11.83 23.21 4.60
N GLN A 195 11.24 22.28 5.33
CA GLN A 195 10.29 21.29 4.82
C GLN A 195 9.01 21.96 4.30
N ASN A 196 8.45 22.91 5.03
CA ASN A 196 7.23 23.63 4.66
C ASN A 196 7.41 24.55 3.44
N LYS A 197 8.65 24.99 3.16
CA LYS A 197 8.97 25.80 1.97
C LYS A 197 9.26 24.94 0.74
N ALA A 198 9.54 23.65 0.92
CA ALA A 198 9.87 22.76 -0.18
C ALA A 198 8.61 22.42 -0.99
N LYS A 199 8.71 22.46 -2.33
CA LYS A 199 7.64 22.03 -3.23
C LYS A 199 7.50 20.51 -3.25
N LYS A 200 8.62 19.81 -3.11
CA LYS A 200 8.72 18.36 -3.08
C LYS A 200 9.49 17.90 -1.86
N LEU A 201 9.15 16.72 -1.37
CA LEU A 201 9.72 16.08 -0.19
C LEU A 201 10.24 14.69 -0.55
N ASN A 202 11.43 14.38 -0.07
CA ASN A 202 11.99 13.03 -0.12
C ASN A 202 11.58 12.30 1.15
N ILE A 203 10.64 11.36 1.06
CA ILE A 203 10.11 10.65 2.22
C ILE A 203 10.65 9.23 2.19
N THR A 204 11.37 8.86 3.25
CA THR A 204 11.94 7.52 3.39
C THR A 204 11.02 6.67 4.24
N LEU A 205 10.57 5.54 3.68
CA LEU A 205 9.55 4.66 4.24
C LEU A 205 10.14 3.29 4.59
N ALA A 206 9.64 2.66 5.64
CA ALA A 206 9.96 1.29 6.04
C ALA A 206 9.00 0.28 5.39
N VAL A 207 9.42 -0.30 4.28
CA VAL A 207 8.56 -1.09 3.37
C VAL A 207 8.94 -2.58 3.43
N ALA A 208 7.98 -3.51 3.28
CA ALA A 208 8.33 -4.93 3.23
C ALA A 208 9.16 -5.24 1.97
N PRO A 209 10.09 -6.21 2.00
CA PRO A 209 10.90 -6.60 0.85
C PRO A 209 10.11 -6.85 -0.44
N GLU A 210 8.92 -7.44 -0.32
CA GLU A 210 8.01 -7.80 -1.41
C GLU A 210 7.27 -6.58 -1.98
N GLU A 211 7.06 -5.56 -1.15
CA GLU A 211 6.34 -4.32 -1.50
C GLU A 211 7.24 -3.32 -2.23
N VAL A 212 8.57 -3.42 -2.09
CA VAL A 212 9.53 -2.45 -2.67
C VAL A 212 9.35 -2.27 -4.17
N GLY A 213 9.33 -3.37 -4.93
CA GLY A 213 9.21 -3.31 -6.39
C GLY A 213 7.88 -2.71 -6.83
N LEU A 214 6.79 -3.06 -6.13
CA LEU A 214 5.45 -2.53 -6.40
C LEU A 214 5.38 -1.03 -6.11
N LEU A 215 5.99 -0.57 -5.02
CA LEU A 215 6.01 0.83 -4.65
C LEU A 215 6.82 1.67 -5.65
N THR A 216 7.98 1.18 -6.09
CA THR A 216 8.78 1.83 -7.14
C THR A 216 8.03 1.87 -8.47
N PHE A 217 7.34 0.79 -8.83
CA PHE A 217 6.50 0.74 -10.02
C PHE A 217 5.36 1.77 -9.95
N ALA A 218 4.67 1.86 -8.82
CA ALA A 218 3.59 2.83 -8.60
C ALA A 218 4.09 4.28 -8.69
N GLN A 219 5.27 4.60 -8.13
CA GLN A 219 5.89 5.92 -8.27
C GLN A 219 6.18 6.26 -9.73
N ALA A 220 6.62 5.27 -10.53
CA ALA A 220 6.97 5.49 -11.93
C ALA A 220 5.74 5.67 -12.84
N ASN A 221 4.60 5.09 -12.48
CA ASN A 221 3.41 5.00 -13.36
C ASN A 221 2.19 5.78 -12.85
N GLY A 222 2.33 6.59 -11.80
CA GLY A 222 1.22 7.36 -11.27
C GLY A 222 1.64 8.45 -10.31
N LYS A 223 0.65 9.09 -9.70
CA LYS A 223 0.87 10.12 -8.68
C LYS A 223 0.61 9.53 -7.30
N LEU A 224 1.59 9.64 -6.43
CA LEU A 224 1.49 9.16 -5.05
C LEU A 224 1.04 10.29 -4.12
N GLN A 225 0.21 9.92 -3.15
CA GLN A 225 -0.23 10.77 -2.05
C GLN A 225 -0.12 10.00 -0.74
N LEU A 226 0.17 10.69 0.35
CA LEU A 226 0.24 10.11 1.68
C LEU A 226 -0.95 10.59 2.50
N SER A 227 -1.52 9.67 3.28
CA SER A 227 -2.43 10.00 4.37
C SER A 227 -1.80 9.63 5.70
N LEU A 228 -1.72 10.59 6.61
CA LEU A 228 -1.19 10.38 7.96
C LEU A 228 -2.19 9.58 8.80
N ARG A 229 -1.72 8.50 9.43
CA ARG A 229 -2.53 7.67 10.32
C ARG A 229 -2.53 8.22 11.73
N SER A 230 -3.62 7.96 12.45
CA SER A 230 -3.63 8.17 13.89
C SER A 230 -2.70 7.15 14.57
N PRO A 231 -1.88 7.56 15.56
CA PRO A 231 -0.94 6.66 16.23
C PRO A 231 -1.60 5.53 17.03
N VAL A 232 -2.90 5.64 17.33
CA VAL A 232 -3.67 4.59 18.02
C VAL A 232 -4.27 3.56 17.05
N GLU A 233 -4.17 3.79 15.75
CA GLU A 233 -4.77 2.95 14.73
C GLU A 233 -3.79 1.86 14.29
N GLN A 234 -4.14 0.58 14.52
CA GLN A 234 -3.24 -0.55 14.24
C GLN A 234 -3.75 -1.52 13.17
N GLY A 235 -5.02 -1.41 12.77
CA GLY A 235 -5.66 -2.33 11.83
C GLY A 235 -5.44 -1.94 10.37
N ARG A 236 -5.29 -2.94 9.49
CA ARG A 236 -5.46 -2.72 8.05
C ARG A 236 -6.91 -2.97 7.67
N GLN A 237 -7.44 -2.15 6.77
CA GLN A 237 -8.81 -2.27 6.31
C GLN A 237 -8.84 -2.57 4.81
N LEU A 238 -9.86 -3.33 4.39
CA LEU A 238 -10.14 -3.50 2.97
C LEU A 238 -10.80 -2.22 2.47
N MET A 239 -10.05 -1.43 1.72
CA MET A 239 -10.50 -0.18 1.12
C MET A 239 -11.07 -0.47 -0.27
N GLN A 240 -12.19 0.16 -0.60
CA GLN A 240 -12.68 0.16 -1.98
C GLN A 240 -11.82 1.09 -2.84
N VAL A 241 -11.69 0.77 -4.11
CA VAL A 241 -11.06 1.66 -5.09
C VAL A 241 -11.98 2.87 -5.28
N ALA A 242 -11.44 4.08 -5.15
CA ALA A 242 -12.16 5.30 -5.44
C ALA A 242 -12.15 5.55 -6.95
N SER A 243 -13.33 5.60 -7.54
CA SER A 243 -13.57 6.01 -8.92
C SER A 243 -14.68 7.05 -8.99
N TRP A 244 -14.93 7.57 -10.20
CA TRP A 244 -16.04 8.49 -10.39
C TRP A 244 -17.39 7.88 -10.03
N GLU A 245 -17.57 6.59 -10.34
CA GLU A 245 -18.78 5.87 -9.99
C GLU A 245 -18.94 5.77 -8.47
N SER A 246 -17.89 5.34 -7.75
CA SER A 246 -17.95 5.22 -6.29
C SER A 246 -18.19 6.56 -5.58
N LEU A 247 -17.64 7.65 -6.12
CA LEU A 247 -17.87 9.00 -5.58
C LEU A 247 -19.29 9.48 -5.87
N ALA A 248 -19.83 9.21 -7.06
CA ALA A 248 -21.22 9.52 -7.38
C ALA A 248 -22.19 8.77 -6.46
N ASP A 249 -21.95 7.47 -6.24
CA ASP A 249 -22.74 6.65 -5.32
C ASP A 249 -22.68 7.19 -3.88
N TYR A 250 -21.48 7.52 -3.39
CA TYR A 250 -21.28 8.09 -2.06
C TYR A 250 -22.02 9.43 -1.88
N VAL A 251 -21.94 10.34 -2.86
CA VAL A 251 -22.62 11.65 -2.79
C VAL A 251 -24.14 11.49 -2.88
N LEU A 252 -24.63 10.55 -3.69
CA LEU A 252 -26.05 10.25 -3.78
C LEU A 252 -26.58 9.71 -2.45
N GLU A 253 -25.88 8.74 -1.85
CA GLU A 253 -26.29 8.12 -0.60
C GLU A 253 -26.20 9.08 0.59
N THR A 254 -25.12 9.85 0.70
CA THR A 254 -24.88 10.71 1.87
C THR A 254 -25.47 12.12 1.76
N GLN A 255 -25.51 12.69 0.55
CA GLN A 255 -25.95 14.08 0.32
C GLN A 255 -27.26 14.17 -0.48
N GLY A 256 -27.82 13.04 -0.96
CA GLY A 256 -29.04 13.03 -1.78
C GLY A 256 -28.89 13.75 -3.12
N THR A 257 -27.66 13.99 -3.58
CA THR A 257 -27.36 14.76 -4.80
C THR A 257 -26.86 13.80 -5.88
N LYS A 258 -27.41 13.88 -7.08
CA LYS A 258 -27.03 12.98 -8.18
C LYS A 258 -25.92 13.63 -9.03
N ILE A 259 -24.78 12.95 -9.09
CA ILE A 259 -23.69 13.27 -10.03
C ILE A 259 -23.88 12.41 -11.27
N THR A 260 -23.97 13.03 -12.45
CA THR A 260 -24.05 12.29 -13.72
C THR A 260 -22.70 12.34 -14.42
N ILE A 261 -22.14 11.17 -14.73
CA ILE A 261 -20.88 11.03 -15.45
C ILE A 261 -21.22 10.94 -16.95
N PRO A 262 -20.90 11.93 -17.79
CA PRO A 262 -21.16 11.83 -19.21
C PRO A 262 -20.24 10.77 -19.81
N ARG A 263 -20.81 9.63 -20.24
CA ARG A 263 -20.08 8.71 -21.13
C ARG A 263 -19.94 9.41 -22.47
N ALA A 264 -18.72 9.78 -22.84
CA ALA A 264 -18.45 10.31 -24.18
C ALA A 264 -18.97 9.29 -25.20
N LYS A 265 -20.00 9.67 -25.96
CA LYS A 265 -20.45 8.86 -27.10
C LYS A 265 -19.36 8.94 -28.15
N THR A 266 -18.67 7.84 -28.42
CA THR A 266 -17.86 7.65 -29.61
C THR A 266 -18.73 8.03 -30.82
N LYS A 267 -18.34 9.08 -31.55
CA LYS A 267 -18.97 9.46 -32.83
C LYS A 267 -18.80 8.28 -33.78
N ILE A 268 -19.85 7.48 -33.98
CA ILE A 268 -19.96 6.67 -35.19
C ILE A 268 -20.10 7.68 -36.32
N SER A 269 -19.01 7.87 -37.07
CA SER A 269 -18.96 8.70 -38.26
C SER A 269 -19.86 8.09 -39.33
N GLU A 270 -21.13 8.47 -39.36
CA GLU A 270 -21.84 8.59 -40.63
C GLU A 270 -21.50 9.96 -41.22
N SER A 271 -20.65 9.89 -42.25
CA SER A 271 -20.26 10.92 -43.19
C SER A 271 -21.04 12.25 -43.14
N SER A 272 -20.41 13.31 -42.66
CA SER A 272 -20.39 14.59 -43.37
C SER A 272 -19.23 15.44 -42.87
N SER A 273 -18.32 15.72 -43.81
CA SER A 273 -17.40 16.87 -43.88
C SER A 273 -17.64 17.99 -42.86
N GLY A 274 -16.61 18.29 -42.07
CA GLY A 274 -16.57 19.47 -41.22
C GLY A 274 -15.44 19.37 -40.21
N ASP A 275 -14.36 20.10 -40.51
CA ASP A 275 -13.28 20.47 -39.60
C ASP A 275 -13.84 20.89 -38.23
N ASP A 276 -13.35 20.29 -37.15
CA ASP A 276 -13.17 20.87 -35.82
C ASP A 276 -12.74 19.78 -34.82
N ASN A 277 -11.48 19.87 -34.38
CA ASN A 277 -10.93 19.10 -33.27
C ASN A 277 -11.48 19.67 -31.94
N ASP A 278 -12.76 19.45 -31.67
CA ASP A 278 -13.33 19.74 -30.36
C ASP A 278 -13.00 18.60 -29.38
N GLU A 279 -11.93 18.79 -28.62
CA GLU A 279 -11.61 17.99 -27.44
C GLU A 279 -12.71 18.22 -26.39
N VAL A 280 -13.70 17.33 -26.33
CA VAL A 280 -14.78 17.38 -25.33
C VAL A 280 -14.19 17.02 -23.96
N LYS A 281 -13.86 18.04 -23.17
CA LYS A 281 -13.46 17.87 -21.78
C LYS A 281 -14.66 17.33 -20.98
N PRO A 282 -14.49 16.27 -20.17
CA PRO A 282 -15.56 15.84 -19.29
C PRO A 282 -15.89 16.95 -18.30
N PHE A 283 -17.16 17.35 -18.24
CA PHE A 283 -17.70 18.28 -17.25
C PHE A 283 -18.75 17.57 -16.39
N ILE A 284 -18.89 18.02 -15.15
CA ILE A 284 -19.76 17.41 -14.15
C ILE A 284 -21.05 18.22 -14.06
N GLN A 285 -22.21 17.56 -14.15
CA GLN A 285 -23.51 18.15 -13.83
C GLN A 285 -23.98 17.68 -12.46
N ILE A 286 -24.43 18.62 -11.62
CA ILE A 286 -24.90 18.36 -10.26
C ILE A 286 -26.40 18.66 -10.20
N PHE A 287 -27.20 17.69 -9.77
CA PHE A 287 -28.65 17.85 -9.64
C PHE A 287 -29.12 17.70 -8.19
N ARG A 288 -30.00 18.60 -7.73
CA ARG A 288 -30.72 18.50 -6.45
C ARG A 288 -32.22 18.50 -6.70
N ALA A 289 -32.93 17.47 -6.21
CA ALA A 289 -34.39 17.35 -6.34
C ALA A 289 -34.95 17.44 -7.78
N GLY A 290 -34.14 17.15 -8.80
CA GLY A 290 -34.55 17.20 -10.20
C GLY A 290 -34.21 18.50 -10.94
N GLU A 291 -33.64 19.50 -10.26
CA GLU A 291 -33.13 20.74 -10.87
C GLU A 291 -31.59 20.76 -10.88
N GLU A 292 -31.00 21.29 -11.95
CA GLU A 292 -29.56 21.51 -12.10
C GLU A 292 -29.14 22.68 -11.19
N LEU A 293 -28.04 22.52 -10.44
CA LEU A 293 -27.51 23.53 -9.52
C LEU A 293 -26.59 24.54 -10.21
#